data_AF-N8W8Q0-F1
#
_entry.id   AF-N8W8Q0-F1
#
_cell.length_a   1.000
_cell.length_b   1.000
_cell.length_c   1.000
_cell.angle_alpha   90.00
_cell.angle_beta   90.00
_cell.angle_gamma   90.00
#
_symmetry.space_group_name_H-M   'P 1'
#
loop_
_entity.id
_entity.type
_entity.pdbx_description
1 polymer ?
#
loop_
_entity_poly.entity_id
_entity_poly.type
_entity_poly.pdbx_seq_one_letter_code
_entity_poly.pdbx_strand_id
1 'polypeptide(L)'
;MKKKHLKIESEFSTINLSKNKEYHSNFIRNQISSRLIEEDLAGNLISNVLSIGEKIDENLWEFSIGPRWHFNTLKSDASKSLLEFIYHKINTPDGAWLSKLIKKIYQSDKKIYIETRFPILNINFFLTDLSISADQSLSDFFGEYTIWHKKNLILKPRDPNKYSFELINTPNRSVGKILYEENKIDICWGLGVPSSFFAENSVGFSQESSPPLHYYLNAGDFLSNESWDYITNILEYYETKIVGVEACKSRLIDGVKLKGVHLIETKSSKIPLYYSSFDPNKDVAFELEKITNYALKPMEVPYNYIVDRHEILNNGVTLSIRRPKHYGLLGKFPEIFTLLNQSDENNQLKDRIKLLFLSKDSSLKDFLILEKKINSACRQVVIGRIKPRFRSQLYIPFTSCGIVSLKDIT
;
A
#
# COMPACT_ATOMS: atom_id res chain seq x y z
N MET A 1 18.98 -1.47 30.91
CA MET A 1 17.67 -2.15 30.87
C MET A 1 16.96 -1.78 29.57
N LYS A 2 16.64 -2.72 28.68
CA LYS A 2 15.81 -2.40 27.49
C LYS A 2 14.42 -1.98 27.98
N LYS A 3 13.95 -0.78 27.58
CA LYS A 3 12.57 -0.37 27.86
C LYS A 3 11.62 -1.40 27.25
N LYS A 4 10.73 -2.02 28.02
CA LYS A 4 9.62 -2.86 27.49
C LYS A 4 8.42 -2.02 27.00
N HIS A 5 8.49 -0.71 27.16
CA HIS A 5 7.45 0.24 26.83
C HIS A 5 8.05 1.37 26.00
N LEU A 6 7.57 1.53 24.78
CA LEU A 6 8.07 2.48 23.80
C LEU A 6 6.97 3.50 23.49
N LYS A 7 7.38 4.73 23.22
CA LYS A 7 6.52 5.82 22.79
C LYS A 7 6.71 6.04 21.31
N ILE A 8 5.62 5.96 20.55
CA ILE A 8 5.63 6.15 19.11
C ILE A 8 4.74 7.34 18.78
N GLU A 9 5.23 8.23 17.93
CA GLU A 9 4.42 9.31 17.39
C GLU A 9 3.17 8.73 16.71
N SER A 10 2.05 9.46 16.68
CA SER A 10 0.84 9.06 15.96
C SER A 10 0.10 10.31 15.53
N GLU A 11 -0.45 10.32 14.32
CA GLU A 11 -1.37 11.38 13.87
C GLU A 11 -2.81 11.13 14.37
N PHE A 12 -3.04 9.99 15.02
CA PHE A 12 -4.36 9.55 15.49
C PHE A 12 -4.35 9.40 17.02
N SER A 13 -5.11 10.25 17.70
CA SER A 13 -5.46 10.11 19.12
C SER A 13 -6.78 9.34 19.36
N THR A 14 -7.51 9.03 18.29
CA THR A 14 -8.82 8.36 18.36
C THR A 14 -8.88 7.20 17.37
N ILE A 15 -9.57 6.11 17.76
CA ILE A 15 -9.90 5.00 16.87
C ILE A 15 -11.01 5.48 15.95
N ASN A 16 -10.69 6.29 14.95
CA ASN A 16 -11.64 6.57 13.88
C ASN A 16 -11.23 5.79 12.63
N LEU A 17 -11.58 4.50 12.64
CA LEU A 17 -11.35 3.56 11.53
C LEU A 17 -12.09 3.96 10.24
N SER A 18 -12.99 4.95 10.28
CA SER A 18 -13.84 5.35 9.16
C SER A 18 -13.26 6.43 8.25
N LYS A 19 -12.16 7.10 8.63
CA LYS A 19 -11.55 8.17 7.84
C LYS A 19 -10.17 7.75 7.33
N ASN A 20 -10.13 7.27 6.09
CA ASN A 20 -8.90 7.01 5.34
C ASN A 20 -8.13 8.31 5.13
N LYS A 21 -7.19 8.62 6.05
CA LYS A 21 -6.15 9.63 5.84
C LYS A 21 -4.80 8.91 5.74
N GLU A 22 -4.32 8.82 4.50
CA GLU A 22 -2.98 8.37 4.11
C GLU A 22 -2.51 7.02 4.69
N TYR A 23 -1.19 6.84 4.75
CA TYR A 23 -0.49 5.64 5.17
C TYR A 23 -0.76 5.27 6.64
N HIS A 24 -0.88 6.27 7.52
CA HIS A 24 -0.99 6.07 8.96
C HIS A 24 -2.41 5.69 9.42
N SER A 25 -3.49 5.96 8.66
CA SER A 25 -4.85 5.58 9.09
C SER A 25 -5.04 4.07 9.20
N ASN A 26 -4.30 3.30 8.40
CA ASN A 26 -4.29 1.84 8.47
C ASN A 26 -3.25 1.30 9.46
N PHE A 27 -2.39 2.13 10.03
CA PHE A 27 -1.32 1.69 10.91
C PHE A 27 -1.87 0.94 12.13
N ILE A 28 -2.82 1.54 12.86
CA ILE A 28 -3.43 0.92 14.04
C ILE A 28 -4.21 -0.34 13.62
N ARG A 29 -4.99 -0.26 12.54
CA ARG A 29 -5.75 -1.40 11.99
C ARG A 29 -4.85 -2.59 11.72
N ASN A 30 -3.66 -2.38 11.14
CA ASN A 30 -2.67 -3.43 10.89
C ASN A 30 -2.20 -4.16 12.16
N GLN A 31 -2.21 -3.50 13.32
CA GLN A 31 -1.72 -4.12 14.57
C GLN A 31 -2.80 -4.93 15.29
N ILE A 32 -4.06 -4.55 15.09
CA ILE A 32 -5.23 -5.08 15.80
C ILE A 32 -6.09 -6.01 14.93
N SER A 33 -5.76 -6.15 13.64
CA SER A 33 -6.43 -7.08 12.72
C SER A 33 -5.45 -8.17 12.26
N SER A 34 -6.00 -9.30 11.82
CA SER A 34 -5.26 -10.40 11.23
C SER A 34 -5.75 -10.68 9.82
N ARG A 35 -4.81 -10.84 8.88
CA ARG A 35 -5.12 -11.20 7.50
C ARG A 35 -5.66 -12.62 7.41
N LEU A 36 -6.37 -12.92 6.32
CA LEU A 36 -6.77 -14.30 6.05
C LEU A 36 -5.54 -15.21 5.91
N ILE A 37 -4.55 -14.75 5.14
CA ILE A 37 -3.21 -15.36 5.02
C ILE A 37 -2.16 -14.29 5.29
N GLU A 38 -1.06 -14.66 5.95
CA GLU A 38 0.01 -13.73 6.29
C GLU A 38 1.26 -13.97 5.45
N GLU A 39 2.11 -12.95 5.34
CA GLU A 39 3.46 -13.04 4.76
C GLU A 39 4.45 -12.73 5.89
N ASP A 40 5.48 -13.54 6.03
CA ASP A 40 6.59 -13.27 6.95
C ASP A 40 7.56 -12.21 6.37
N LEU A 41 8.55 -11.79 7.15
CA LEU A 41 9.55 -10.81 6.70
C LEU A 41 10.44 -11.31 5.54
N ALA A 42 10.51 -12.63 5.33
CA ALA A 42 11.26 -13.23 4.23
C ALA A 42 10.43 -13.35 2.94
N GLY A 43 9.16 -12.94 2.96
CA GLY A 43 8.26 -13.01 1.81
C GLY A 43 7.53 -14.34 1.65
N ASN A 44 7.59 -15.24 2.66
CA ASN A 44 6.90 -16.51 2.61
C ASN A 44 5.46 -16.36 3.09
N LEU A 45 4.53 -17.01 2.38
CA LEU A 45 3.14 -17.10 2.82
C LEU A 45 3.03 -18.10 3.98
N ILE A 46 2.38 -17.70 5.06
CA ILE A 46 2.14 -18.51 6.26
C ILE A 46 0.65 -18.51 6.63
N SER A 47 0.20 -19.61 7.23
CA SER A 47 -1.15 -19.74 7.77
C SER A 47 -1.43 -18.70 8.86
N ASN A 48 -2.63 -18.11 8.84
CA ASN A 48 -3.06 -17.14 9.84
C ASN A 48 -4.54 -17.40 10.24
N VAL A 49 -5.50 -16.65 9.73
CA VAL A 49 -6.93 -16.91 9.98
C VAL A 49 -7.42 -18.10 9.14
N LEU A 50 -6.83 -18.29 7.96
CA LEU A 50 -6.93 -19.50 7.14
C LEU A 50 -5.60 -20.25 7.12
N SER A 51 -5.64 -21.55 6.84
CA SER A 51 -4.46 -22.28 6.39
C SER A 51 -3.98 -21.75 5.04
N ILE A 52 -2.74 -22.09 4.66
CA ILE A 52 -2.37 -22.04 3.24
C ILE A 52 -3.33 -22.96 2.48
N GLY A 53 -3.90 -22.43 1.40
CA GLY A 53 -4.87 -23.13 0.56
C GLY A 53 -4.19 -24.12 -0.37
N GLU A 54 -4.81 -25.29 -0.49
CA GLU A 54 -4.39 -26.35 -1.39
C GLU A 54 -5.24 -26.32 -2.66
N LYS A 55 -4.59 -26.44 -3.81
CA LYS A 55 -5.27 -26.46 -5.10
C LYS A 55 -5.82 -27.87 -5.34
N ILE A 56 -7.15 -28.00 -5.32
CA ILE A 56 -7.85 -29.26 -5.55
C ILE A 56 -8.15 -29.47 -7.04
N ASP A 57 -8.48 -28.38 -7.73
CA ASP A 57 -8.74 -28.36 -9.17
C ASP A 57 -8.23 -27.05 -9.79
N GLU A 58 -8.27 -26.94 -11.11
CA GLU A 58 -7.84 -25.79 -11.89
C GLU A 58 -8.38 -24.45 -11.31
N ASN A 59 -9.64 -24.45 -10.87
CA ASN A 59 -10.34 -23.30 -10.29
C ASN A 59 -10.75 -23.49 -8.83
N LEU A 60 -10.41 -24.60 -8.18
CA LEU A 60 -10.92 -24.93 -6.84
C LEU A 60 -9.80 -25.03 -5.82
N TRP A 61 -9.99 -24.32 -4.71
CA TRP A 61 -9.04 -24.24 -3.61
C TRP A 61 -9.69 -24.65 -2.30
N GLU A 62 -9.01 -25.49 -1.53
CA GLU A 62 -9.44 -25.92 -0.20
C GLU A 62 -8.62 -25.20 0.88
N PHE A 63 -9.32 -24.77 1.94
CA PHE A 63 -8.74 -24.15 3.12
C PHE A 63 -9.28 -24.79 4.39
N SER A 64 -8.44 -24.83 5.40
CA SER A 64 -8.83 -25.14 6.77
C SER A 64 -8.86 -23.88 7.62
N ILE A 65 -9.52 -23.96 8.78
CA ILE A 65 -9.45 -22.89 9.78
C ILE A 65 -7.99 -22.74 10.23
N GLY A 66 -7.48 -21.51 10.18
CA GLY A 66 -6.13 -21.19 10.58
C GLY A 66 -5.99 -21.00 12.10
N PRO A 67 -4.75 -21.01 12.61
CA PRO A 67 -4.47 -20.98 14.03
C PRO A 67 -4.91 -19.69 14.73
N ARG A 68 -5.21 -18.60 14.04
CA ARG A 68 -5.62 -17.32 14.66
C ARG A 68 -7.13 -17.11 14.72
N TRP A 69 -7.92 -18.00 14.14
CA TRP A 69 -9.36 -17.92 14.22
C TRP A 69 -9.87 -18.55 15.52
N HIS A 70 -9.90 -17.73 16.58
CA HIS A 70 -10.40 -18.13 17.90
C HIS A 70 -11.74 -17.47 18.19
N PHE A 71 -12.82 -17.98 17.60
CA PHE A 71 -14.16 -17.58 18.03
C PHE A 71 -14.52 -18.34 19.30
N ASN A 72 -14.84 -17.59 20.37
CA ASN A 72 -15.18 -18.20 21.65
C ASN A 72 -16.45 -19.06 21.49
N THR A 73 -16.28 -20.33 21.78
CA THR A 73 -17.18 -21.46 21.52
C THR A 73 -18.47 -21.35 22.34
N LEU A 74 -19.51 -20.72 21.80
CA LEU A 74 -20.90 -20.92 22.26
C LEU A 74 -21.93 -21.03 21.14
N LYS A 75 -21.56 -20.89 19.86
CA LYS A 75 -22.45 -21.16 18.72
C LYS A 75 -21.73 -22.02 17.68
N SER A 76 -22.45 -23.01 17.18
CA SER A 76 -22.03 -24.08 16.29
C SER A 76 -21.28 -23.62 15.04
N ASP A 77 -20.15 -24.30 14.79
CA ASP A 77 -19.31 -24.39 13.58
C ASP A 77 -18.43 -23.17 13.23
N ALA A 78 -17.20 -23.15 13.75
CA ALA A 78 -16.23 -22.06 13.55
C ALA A 78 -15.89 -21.79 12.07
N SER A 79 -15.94 -22.82 11.21
CA SER A 79 -15.76 -22.68 9.76
C SER A 79 -16.93 -21.94 9.11
N LYS A 80 -18.15 -22.13 9.62
CA LYS A 80 -19.34 -21.41 9.12
C LYS A 80 -19.26 -19.93 9.46
N SER A 81 -18.86 -19.58 10.69
CA SER A 81 -18.64 -18.19 11.07
C SER A 81 -17.51 -17.53 10.27
N LEU A 82 -16.44 -18.26 9.98
CA LEU A 82 -15.36 -17.77 9.13
C LEU A 82 -15.82 -17.57 7.68
N LEU A 83 -16.61 -18.50 7.14
CA LEU A 83 -17.22 -18.39 5.81
C LEU A 83 -18.10 -17.14 5.72
N GLU A 84 -19.01 -16.92 6.68
CA GLU A 84 -19.88 -15.75 6.75
C GLU A 84 -19.07 -14.44 6.82
N PHE A 85 -17.98 -14.43 7.60
CA PHE A 85 -17.06 -13.31 7.68
C PHE A 85 -16.40 -12.99 6.34
N ILE A 86 -15.82 -14.00 5.68
CA ILE A 86 -15.14 -13.83 4.38
C ILE A 86 -16.15 -13.33 3.33
N TYR A 87 -17.33 -13.94 3.29
CA TYR A 87 -18.41 -13.54 2.39
C TYR A 87 -18.81 -12.08 2.60
N HIS A 88 -18.97 -11.65 3.86
CA HIS A 88 -19.26 -10.25 4.17
C HIS A 88 -18.14 -9.31 3.68
N LYS A 89 -16.87 -9.61 3.98
CA LYS A 89 -15.73 -8.75 3.58
C LYS A 89 -15.61 -8.61 2.06
N ILE A 90 -15.81 -9.68 1.30
CA ILE A 90 -15.75 -9.64 -0.18
C ILE A 90 -16.86 -8.77 -0.78
N ASN A 91 -17.99 -8.64 -0.10
CA ASN A 91 -19.11 -7.81 -0.54
C ASN A 91 -19.02 -6.34 -0.07
N THR A 92 -17.99 -5.96 0.67
CA THR A 92 -17.72 -4.55 0.99
C THR A 92 -17.10 -3.81 -0.20
N PRO A 93 -17.20 -2.47 -0.29
CA PRO A 93 -16.55 -1.70 -1.35
C PRO A 93 -15.05 -1.99 -1.48
N ASP A 94 -14.34 -2.14 -0.34
CA ASP A 94 -12.91 -2.43 -0.32
C ASP A 94 -12.58 -3.87 -0.78
N GLY A 95 -13.50 -4.83 -0.56
CA GLY A 95 -13.35 -6.23 -0.96
C GLY A 95 -13.97 -6.56 -2.31
N ALA A 96 -14.74 -5.65 -2.92
CA ALA A 96 -15.52 -5.89 -4.12
C ALA A 96 -14.68 -6.38 -5.32
N TRP A 97 -13.40 -6.03 -5.36
CA TRP A 97 -12.48 -6.50 -6.39
C TRP A 97 -12.27 -8.03 -6.34
N LEU A 98 -12.31 -8.66 -5.15
CA LEU A 98 -12.19 -10.12 -5.00
C LEU A 98 -13.36 -10.85 -5.66
N SER A 99 -14.54 -10.24 -5.72
CA SER A 99 -15.69 -10.82 -6.43
C SER A 99 -15.44 -11.00 -7.94
N LYS A 100 -14.45 -10.28 -8.50
CA LYS A 100 -14.01 -10.44 -9.89
C LYS A 100 -13.07 -11.63 -10.10
N LEU A 101 -12.46 -12.13 -9.03
CA LEU A 101 -11.61 -13.32 -9.03
C LEU A 101 -12.38 -14.56 -8.56
N ILE A 102 -13.18 -14.39 -7.51
CA ILE A 102 -13.89 -15.45 -6.82
C ILE A 102 -15.29 -15.59 -7.41
N LYS A 103 -15.62 -16.81 -7.85
CA LYS A 103 -16.94 -17.19 -8.36
C LYS A 103 -17.85 -17.57 -7.20
N LYS A 104 -17.36 -18.39 -6.28
CA LYS A 104 -18.13 -18.95 -5.17
C LYS A 104 -17.23 -19.25 -3.97
N ILE A 105 -17.77 -19.09 -2.77
CA ILE A 105 -17.17 -19.59 -1.53
C ILE A 105 -18.22 -20.42 -0.82
N TYR A 106 -17.85 -21.61 -0.35
CA TYR A 106 -18.75 -22.50 0.36
C TYR A 106 -17.98 -23.35 1.36
N GLN A 107 -18.72 -24.06 2.22
CA GLN A 107 -18.16 -24.99 3.18
C GLN A 107 -18.63 -26.42 2.87
N SER A 108 -17.72 -27.38 3.01
CA SER A 108 -18.01 -28.83 3.07
C SER A 108 -17.10 -29.46 4.10
N ASP A 109 -17.59 -30.40 4.91
CA ASP A 109 -16.79 -31.16 5.89
C ASP A 109 -15.85 -30.31 6.77
N LYS A 110 -16.34 -29.15 7.23
CA LYS A 110 -15.59 -28.15 8.03
C LYS A 110 -14.39 -27.50 7.32
N LYS A 111 -14.22 -27.76 6.02
CA LYS A 111 -13.30 -27.04 5.14
C LYS A 111 -14.02 -25.93 4.40
N ILE A 112 -13.27 -24.89 4.07
CA ILE A 112 -13.73 -23.75 3.26
C ILE A 112 -13.19 -23.94 1.86
N TYR A 113 -14.05 -23.82 0.87
CA TYR A 113 -13.71 -23.94 -0.54
C TYR A 113 -13.90 -22.60 -1.24
N ILE A 114 -12.91 -22.20 -2.04
CA ILE A 114 -12.98 -21.02 -2.90
C ILE A 114 -12.86 -21.49 -4.36
N GLU A 115 -13.92 -21.24 -5.13
CA GLU A 115 -13.95 -21.45 -6.58
C GLU A 115 -13.63 -20.12 -7.27
N THR A 116 -12.62 -20.08 -8.13
CA THR A 116 -12.22 -18.92 -8.93
C THR A 116 -12.98 -18.87 -10.26
N ARG A 117 -13.13 -17.67 -10.84
CA ARG A 117 -13.83 -17.47 -12.13
C ARG A 117 -13.01 -17.88 -13.34
N PHE A 118 -11.70 -17.94 -13.16
CA PHE A 118 -10.70 -18.38 -14.11
C PHE A 118 -9.53 -18.95 -13.31
N PRO A 119 -8.63 -19.70 -13.94
CA PRO A 119 -7.63 -20.41 -13.16
C PRO A 119 -6.58 -19.45 -12.61
N ILE A 120 -6.15 -19.75 -11.39
CA ILE A 120 -5.15 -18.98 -10.67
C ILE A 120 -4.08 -19.96 -10.20
N LEU A 121 -2.81 -19.58 -10.32
CA LEU A 121 -1.68 -20.38 -9.91
C LEU A 121 -1.63 -20.51 -8.39
N ASN A 122 -1.81 -19.40 -7.69
CA ASN A 122 -1.79 -19.34 -6.24
C ASN A 122 -2.72 -18.24 -5.72
N ILE A 123 -3.92 -18.63 -5.27
CA ILE A 123 -4.90 -17.69 -4.72
C ILE A 123 -4.45 -17.10 -3.37
N ASN A 124 -3.50 -17.76 -2.69
CA ASN A 124 -3.08 -17.37 -1.34
C ASN A 124 -2.52 -15.93 -1.31
N PHE A 125 -1.82 -15.48 -2.35
CA PHE A 125 -1.31 -14.11 -2.48
C PHE A 125 -2.40 -13.04 -2.42
N PHE A 126 -3.60 -13.34 -2.91
CA PHE A 126 -4.71 -12.39 -2.97
C PHE A 126 -5.40 -12.27 -1.60
N LEU A 127 -5.36 -13.34 -0.81
CA LEU A 127 -5.96 -13.42 0.53
C LEU A 127 -5.11 -12.73 1.62
N THR A 128 -3.98 -12.13 1.24
CA THR A 128 -3.15 -11.32 2.14
C THR A 128 -3.57 -9.85 2.20
N ASP A 129 -4.63 -9.46 1.49
CA ASP A 129 -5.11 -8.07 1.50
C ASP A 129 -5.56 -7.64 2.90
N LEU A 130 -5.14 -6.45 3.31
CA LEU A 130 -5.57 -5.83 4.56
C LEU A 130 -7.08 -5.51 4.57
N SER A 131 -7.66 -5.19 3.41
CA SER A 131 -9.06 -4.79 3.31
C SER A 131 -10.02 -5.85 3.87
N ILE A 132 -9.67 -7.12 3.70
CA ILE A 132 -10.44 -8.30 4.13
C ILE A 132 -9.96 -8.91 5.44
N SER A 133 -9.05 -8.24 6.16
CA SER A 133 -8.55 -8.73 7.44
C SER A 133 -9.64 -8.83 8.49
N ALA A 134 -9.57 -9.88 9.30
CA ALA A 134 -10.35 -10.06 10.51
C ALA A 134 -9.94 -9.00 11.53
N ASP A 135 -10.84 -8.07 11.79
CA ASP A 135 -10.62 -6.92 12.67
C ASP A 135 -11.18 -7.18 14.06
N GLN A 136 -12.43 -7.60 14.19
CA GLN A 136 -13.09 -7.70 15.49
C GLN A 136 -13.95 -8.96 15.64
N SER A 137 -13.89 -9.56 16.82
CA SER A 137 -14.90 -10.48 17.38
C SER A 137 -15.61 -9.80 18.55
N LEU A 138 -16.74 -10.37 19.00
CA LEU A 138 -17.67 -9.85 20.03
C LEU A 138 -17.04 -9.01 21.16
N SER A 139 -15.83 -9.34 21.63
CA SER A 139 -15.11 -8.56 22.64
C SER A 139 -13.59 -8.45 22.43
N ASP A 140 -13.03 -8.94 21.32
CA ASP A 140 -11.57 -8.98 21.14
C ASP A 140 -11.14 -8.76 19.68
N PHE A 141 -9.95 -8.18 19.51
CA PHE A 141 -9.31 -7.87 18.24
C PHE A 141 -8.45 -9.05 17.75
N PHE A 142 -8.41 -9.37 16.46
CA PHE A 142 -7.66 -10.56 16.01
C PHE A 142 -6.15 -10.35 15.87
N GLY A 143 -5.67 -9.10 15.94
CA GLY A 143 -4.26 -8.77 15.72
C GLY A 143 -3.32 -9.11 16.89
N GLU A 144 -2.04 -8.86 16.67
CA GLU A 144 -0.94 -9.11 17.63
C GLU A 144 -0.97 -8.17 18.83
N TYR A 145 -1.66 -7.05 18.70
CA TYR A 145 -1.81 -6.04 19.73
C TYR A 145 -3.28 -5.87 20.11
N THR A 146 -3.49 -5.64 21.41
CA THR A 146 -4.77 -5.23 21.97
C THR A 146 -4.72 -3.75 22.29
N ILE A 147 -5.87 -3.09 22.17
CA ILE A 147 -5.99 -1.68 22.50
C ILE A 147 -6.34 -1.54 23.99
N TRP A 148 -5.62 -0.66 24.66
CA TRP A 148 -5.93 -0.23 26.01
C TRP A 148 -6.02 1.29 26.11
N HIS A 149 -7.17 1.78 26.57
CA HIS A 149 -7.40 3.19 26.82
C HIS A 149 -7.24 3.50 28.31
N LYS A 150 -6.30 4.39 28.61
CA LYS A 150 -6.23 5.10 29.90
C LYS A 150 -6.41 6.59 29.65
N LYS A 151 -5.33 7.37 29.77
CA LYS A 151 -5.25 8.78 29.35
C LYS A 151 -4.77 8.91 27.90
N ASN A 152 -3.95 7.95 27.45
CA ASN A 152 -3.42 7.82 26.10
C ASN A 152 -3.82 6.45 25.52
N LEU A 153 -3.72 6.32 24.20
CA LEU A 153 -3.95 5.06 23.48
C LEU A 153 -2.69 4.19 23.58
N ILE A 154 -2.83 2.99 24.18
CA ILE A 154 -1.72 2.06 24.39
C ILE A 154 -2.01 0.76 23.64
N LEU A 155 -1.06 0.30 22.84
CA LEU A 155 -1.05 -1.01 22.21
C LEU A 155 -0.25 -1.99 23.07
N LYS A 156 -0.93 -3.00 23.62
CA LYS A 156 -0.31 -4.07 24.40
C LYS A 156 -0.14 -5.31 23.55
N PRO A 157 1.07 -5.88 23.46
CA PRO A 157 1.28 -7.10 22.69
C PRO A 157 0.58 -8.27 23.37
N ARG A 158 0.10 -9.24 22.58
CA ARG A 158 -0.34 -10.54 23.08
C ARG A 158 0.84 -11.40 23.53
N ASP A 159 1.98 -11.29 22.87
CA ASP A 159 3.24 -11.93 23.28
C ASP A 159 3.94 -11.06 24.35
N PRO A 160 4.10 -11.56 25.60
CA PRO A 160 4.72 -10.81 26.69
C PRO A 160 6.22 -10.50 26.48
N ASN A 161 6.85 -11.10 25.47
CA ASN A 161 8.24 -10.84 25.11
C ASN A 161 8.40 -9.63 24.16
N LYS A 162 7.31 -9.10 23.61
CA LYS A 162 7.32 -7.95 22.70
C LYS A 162 7.16 -6.63 23.46
N TYR A 163 7.53 -5.53 22.79
CA TYR A 163 7.36 -4.19 23.32
C TYR A 163 5.87 -3.80 23.38
N SER A 164 5.50 -3.01 24.38
CA SER A 164 4.25 -2.25 24.37
C SER A 164 4.47 -0.86 23.80
N PHE A 165 3.46 -0.29 23.15
CA PHE A 165 3.57 0.99 22.46
C PHE A 165 2.53 1.98 22.97
N GLU A 166 2.96 3.13 23.44
CA GLU A 166 2.11 4.28 23.71
C GLU A 166 2.09 5.20 22.47
N LEU A 167 0.89 5.45 21.94
CA LEU A 167 0.70 6.32 20.79
C LEU A 167 0.62 7.78 21.26
N ILE A 168 1.63 8.57 20.90
CA ILE A 168 1.78 9.98 21.26
C ILE A 168 1.25 10.85 20.12
N ASN A 169 0.13 11.51 20.35
CA ASN A 169 -0.44 12.42 19.36
C ASN A 169 0.37 13.73 19.28
N THR A 170 0.85 14.07 18.08
CA THR A 170 1.56 15.32 17.82
C THR A 170 0.72 16.18 16.86
N PRO A 171 0.66 17.51 17.07
CA PRO A 171 -0.13 18.38 16.19
C PRO A 171 0.49 18.53 14.79
N ASN A 172 1.80 18.29 14.66
CA ASN A 172 2.53 18.26 13.39
C ASN A 172 3.89 17.56 13.58
N ARG A 173 4.54 17.25 12.46
CA ARG A 173 5.85 16.59 12.41
C ARG A 173 6.95 17.37 13.11
N SER A 174 6.91 18.70 13.11
CA SER A 174 7.94 19.53 13.77
C SER A 174 7.94 19.33 15.28
N VAL A 175 6.75 19.25 15.87
CA VAL A 175 6.61 18.92 17.30
C VAL A 175 7.09 17.49 17.57
N GLY A 176 6.74 16.52 16.72
CA GLY A 176 7.25 15.16 16.83
C GLY A 176 8.77 15.06 16.80
N LYS A 177 9.41 15.80 15.90
CA LYS A 177 10.87 15.91 15.80
C LYS A 177 11.50 16.45 17.08
N ILE A 178 10.97 17.56 17.62
CA ILE A 178 11.48 18.16 18.86
C ILE A 178 11.36 17.15 20.01
N LEU A 179 10.20 16.51 20.16
CA LEU A 179 9.98 15.51 21.21
C LEU A 179 10.91 14.30 21.08
N TYR A 180 11.22 13.88 19.85
CA TYR A 180 12.20 12.83 19.60
C TYR A 180 13.62 13.26 19.99
N GLU A 181 14.05 14.45 19.59
CA GLU A 181 15.38 15.01 19.91
C GLU A 181 15.55 15.25 21.43
N GLU A 182 14.46 15.51 22.15
CA GLU A 182 14.40 15.58 23.61
C GLU A 182 14.27 14.21 24.30
N ASN A 183 14.31 13.09 23.56
CA ASN A 183 14.13 11.72 24.05
C ASN A 183 12.77 11.45 24.76
N LYS A 184 11.73 12.21 24.42
CA LYS A 184 10.35 12.04 24.93
C LYS A 184 9.53 11.06 24.10
N ILE A 185 9.93 10.80 22.87
CA ILE A 185 9.37 9.79 21.95
C ILE A 185 10.53 8.86 21.52
N ASP A 186 10.28 7.55 21.49
CA ASP A 186 11.28 6.55 21.09
C ASP A 186 11.26 6.30 19.57
N ILE A 187 10.10 6.45 18.91
CA ILE A 187 9.92 6.28 17.46
C ILE A 187 9.16 7.50 16.89
N CYS A 188 9.84 8.30 16.07
CA CYS A 188 9.23 9.37 15.29
C CYS A 188 9.07 8.93 13.83
N TRP A 189 7.86 9.06 13.30
CA TRP A 189 7.53 8.57 11.97
C TRP A 189 8.28 9.35 10.90
N GLY A 190 8.75 8.59 9.90
CA GLY A 190 9.61 9.09 8.84
C GLY A 190 9.03 9.09 7.45
N LEU A 191 7.74 8.82 7.31
CA LEU A 191 7.07 8.86 6.02
C LEU A 191 6.33 10.17 5.91
N GLY A 192 6.60 10.88 4.82
CA GLY A 192 6.03 12.19 4.54
C GLY A 192 6.45 13.29 5.50
N VAL A 193 7.73 13.64 5.44
CA VAL A 193 8.35 14.69 6.26
C VAL A 193 9.09 15.68 5.33
N PRO A 194 9.01 17.01 5.59
CA PRO A 194 9.59 18.03 4.71
C PRO A 194 11.10 17.87 4.53
N SER A 195 11.62 18.29 3.38
CA SER A 195 13.06 18.23 3.10
C SER A 195 13.94 18.95 4.15
N SER A 196 13.41 19.99 4.81
CA SER A 196 14.09 20.72 5.91
C SER A 196 14.31 19.89 7.18
N PHE A 197 13.70 18.72 7.30
CA PHE A 197 13.93 17.81 8.42
C PHE A 197 15.23 17.00 8.23
N PHE A 198 15.94 17.18 7.13
CA PHE A 198 17.17 16.46 6.79
C PHE A 198 18.33 17.43 6.72
N ALA A 199 19.39 17.16 7.47
CA ALA A 199 20.72 17.64 7.12
C ALA A 199 21.34 16.58 6.20
N GLU A 200 22.11 16.96 5.18
CA GLU A 200 22.77 15.99 4.27
C GLU A 200 23.59 14.92 5.03
N ASN A 201 24.01 15.24 6.26
CA ASN A 201 24.86 14.41 7.11
C ASN A 201 24.13 13.83 8.34
N SER A 202 22.80 13.94 8.44
CA SER A 202 22.08 13.45 9.63
C SER A 202 22.13 11.92 9.71
N VAL A 203 22.91 11.40 10.66
CA VAL A 203 23.00 9.97 10.99
C VAL A 203 21.83 9.61 11.90
N GLY A 204 20.82 8.92 11.37
CA GLY A 204 19.64 8.54 12.15
C GLY A 204 18.69 7.53 11.50
N PHE A 205 19.03 6.99 10.32
CA PHE A 205 18.20 6.00 9.64
C PHE A 205 18.84 4.62 9.86
N SER A 206 18.21 3.80 10.69
CA SER A 206 18.55 2.38 10.80
C SER A 206 18.26 1.69 9.45
N GLN A 207 19.25 1.70 8.55
CA GLN A 207 19.40 0.95 7.28
C GLN A 207 18.20 0.89 6.27
N GLU A 208 18.51 1.22 5.01
CA GLU A 208 18.03 0.72 3.69
C GLU A 208 16.62 0.11 3.49
N SER A 209 15.64 0.30 4.36
CA SER A 209 14.33 -0.32 4.18
C SER A 209 13.46 0.47 3.20
N SER A 210 13.78 0.48 1.90
CA SER A 210 13.01 1.22 0.89
C SER A 210 11.58 0.68 0.79
N PRO A 211 10.57 1.39 1.36
CA PRO A 211 9.22 0.90 1.34
C PRO A 211 8.73 0.95 -0.12
N PRO A 212 7.90 0.00 -0.55
CA PRO A 212 7.33 -0.05 -1.89
C PRO A 212 6.24 1.01 -2.11
N LEU A 213 6.46 2.23 -1.64
CA LEU A 213 5.58 3.40 -1.77
C LEU A 213 6.04 4.22 -2.98
N HIS A 214 5.31 4.12 -4.08
CA HIS A 214 5.68 4.70 -5.36
C HIS A 214 4.86 5.93 -5.68
N TYR A 215 5.51 6.94 -6.24
CA TYR A 215 4.86 8.10 -6.83
C TYR A 215 4.36 7.78 -8.22
N TYR A 216 3.08 8.05 -8.42
CA TYR A 216 2.40 7.99 -9.71
C TYR A 216 1.91 9.37 -10.11
N LEU A 217 2.12 9.70 -11.38
CA LEU A 217 1.33 10.71 -12.07
C LEU A 217 0.22 10.01 -12.85
N ASN A 218 -0.99 10.56 -12.82
CA ASN A 218 -2.13 10.06 -13.57
C ASN A 218 -2.75 11.21 -14.35
N ALA A 219 -3.01 11.01 -15.64
CA ALA A 219 -3.79 11.96 -16.41
C ALA A 219 -5.26 11.90 -16.00
N GLY A 220 -5.90 13.06 -15.90
CA GLY A 220 -7.34 13.19 -15.84
C GLY A 220 -7.99 12.84 -17.18
N ASP A 221 -9.26 12.45 -17.13
CA ASP A 221 -10.00 11.94 -18.29
C ASP A 221 -10.11 12.95 -19.45
N PHE A 222 -10.12 14.25 -19.15
CA PHE A 222 -10.26 15.33 -20.13
C PHE A 222 -8.92 15.88 -20.63
N LEU A 223 -7.79 15.42 -20.08
CA LEU A 223 -6.48 15.78 -20.60
C LEU A 223 -6.29 15.15 -21.99
N SER A 224 -5.79 15.88 -22.99
CA SER A 224 -5.51 15.31 -24.32
C SER A 224 -4.33 14.32 -24.31
N ASN A 225 -4.33 13.34 -25.22
CA ASN A 225 -3.20 12.41 -25.37
C ASN A 225 -1.91 13.16 -25.71
N GLU A 226 -1.97 14.13 -26.62
CA GLU A 226 -0.81 14.95 -26.99
C GLU A 226 -0.18 15.69 -25.78
N SER A 227 -1.01 16.16 -24.84
CA SER A 227 -0.52 16.78 -23.60
C SER A 227 0.08 15.77 -22.64
N TRP A 228 -0.50 14.59 -22.55
CA TRP A 228 0.02 13.50 -21.73
C TRP A 228 1.34 12.93 -22.28
N ASP A 229 1.43 12.72 -23.59
CA ASP A 229 2.62 12.22 -24.27
C ASP A 229 3.77 13.22 -24.12
N TYR A 230 3.50 14.51 -24.26
CA TYR A 230 4.46 15.57 -23.97
C TYR A 230 5.06 15.45 -22.55
N ILE A 231 4.19 15.32 -21.53
CA ILE A 231 4.62 15.22 -20.13
C ILE A 231 5.44 13.94 -19.90
N THR A 232 4.93 12.80 -20.38
CA THR A 232 5.58 11.50 -20.15
C THR A 232 6.91 11.36 -20.89
N ASN A 233 7.06 11.93 -22.09
CA ASN A 233 8.34 11.96 -22.80
C ASN A 233 9.42 12.74 -22.03
N ILE A 234 9.05 13.88 -21.43
CA ILE A 234 9.97 14.62 -20.55
C ILE A 234 10.36 13.76 -19.35
N LEU A 235 9.36 13.10 -18.74
CA LEU A 235 9.58 12.34 -17.52
C LEU A 235 10.27 11.00 -17.74
N GLU A 236 10.30 10.44 -18.95
CA GLU A 236 10.99 9.18 -19.24
C GLU A 236 12.47 9.23 -18.80
N TYR A 237 13.10 10.39 -18.96
CA TYR A 237 14.53 10.63 -18.66
C TYR A 237 14.77 11.35 -17.34
N TYR A 238 13.72 11.67 -16.58
CA TYR A 238 13.87 12.41 -15.33
C TYR A 238 14.43 11.54 -14.20
N GLU A 239 15.60 11.92 -13.68
CA GLU A 239 16.11 11.43 -12.39
C GLU A 239 15.66 12.37 -11.27
N THR A 240 14.81 11.85 -10.37
CA THR A 240 14.33 12.60 -9.21
C THR A 240 15.47 13.05 -8.30
N LYS A 241 15.64 14.37 -8.16
CA LYS A 241 16.61 15.01 -7.25
C LYS A 241 16.02 15.42 -5.91
N ILE A 242 14.75 15.11 -5.68
CA ILE A 242 14.05 15.47 -4.45
C ILE A 242 14.64 14.67 -3.31
N VAL A 243 15.14 15.37 -2.29
CA VAL A 243 15.59 14.72 -1.07
C VAL A 243 14.41 13.88 -0.56
N GLY A 244 14.62 12.58 -0.35
CA GLY A 244 13.57 11.69 0.16
C GLY A 244 12.74 10.96 -0.86
N VAL A 245 13.03 11.16 -2.14
CA VAL A 245 12.47 10.35 -3.20
C VAL A 245 13.64 9.69 -3.94
N GLU A 246 13.53 8.39 -4.14
CA GLU A 246 14.43 7.63 -4.98
C GLU A 246 13.87 7.62 -6.39
N ALA A 247 14.71 7.92 -7.39
CA ALA A 247 14.30 7.86 -8.78
C ALA A 247 14.03 6.39 -9.18
N CYS A 248 12.82 6.11 -9.63
CA CYS A 248 12.46 4.84 -10.26
C CYS A 248 11.35 5.06 -11.30
N LYS A 249 11.28 4.17 -12.30
CA LYS A 249 10.29 4.20 -13.39
C LYS A 249 9.37 2.99 -13.41
N SER A 250 9.59 2.08 -12.47
CA SER A 250 8.87 0.83 -12.33
C SER A 250 8.63 0.55 -10.85
N ARG A 251 7.52 -0.09 -10.52
CA ARG A 251 7.27 -0.62 -9.16
C ARG A 251 7.91 -1.99 -8.93
N LEU A 252 8.58 -2.53 -9.94
CA LEU A 252 9.14 -3.88 -9.98
C LEU A 252 10.67 -3.89 -9.95
N ILE A 253 11.31 -2.82 -10.46
CA ILE A 253 12.76 -2.71 -10.53
C ILE A 253 13.20 -1.33 -10.02
N ASP A 254 14.27 -1.36 -9.22
CA ASP A 254 14.97 -0.17 -8.75
C ASP A 254 16.08 0.24 -9.75
N GLY A 255 16.23 1.55 -9.98
CA GLY A 255 17.46 2.09 -10.57
C GLY A 255 17.68 1.85 -12.08
N VAL A 256 16.67 2.03 -12.94
CA VAL A 256 16.94 2.13 -14.38
C VAL A 256 17.48 3.52 -14.71
N LYS A 257 18.78 3.60 -15.00
CA LYS A 257 19.41 4.80 -15.59
C LYS A 257 19.21 4.80 -17.09
N LEU A 258 18.40 5.73 -17.60
CA LEU A 258 18.34 6.01 -19.03
C LEU A 258 19.07 7.33 -19.30
N LYS A 259 20.12 7.26 -20.14
CA LYS A 259 20.75 8.46 -20.70
C LYS A 259 19.93 8.90 -21.90
N GLY A 260 19.32 10.07 -21.80
CA GLY A 260 18.68 10.74 -22.93
C GLY A 260 18.83 12.25 -22.79
N VAL A 261 19.06 12.91 -23.91
CA VAL A 261 19.07 14.37 -24.04
C VAL A 261 17.94 14.70 -24.99
N HIS A 262 16.98 15.54 -24.59
CA HIS A 262 16.14 16.23 -25.56
C HIS A 262 15.69 17.61 -25.07
N LEU A 263 15.89 18.58 -25.95
CA LEU A 263 15.25 19.89 -25.97
C LEU A 263 13.81 19.68 -26.46
N ILE A 264 12.83 20.10 -25.66
CA ILE A 264 11.42 20.05 -26.03
C ILE A 264 10.86 21.48 -25.92
N GLU A 265 10.11 21.90 -26.94
CA GLU A 265 9.48 23.22 -27.04
C GLU A 265 8.48 23.44 -25.90
N THR A 266 8.45 24.66 -25.36
CA THR A 266 7.49 25.08 -24.33
C THR A 266 6.04 25.01 -24.83
N LYS A 267 5.18 24.25 -24.16
CA LYS A 267 3.71 24.45 -24.30
C LYS A 267 3.30 25.78 -23.65
N SER A 268 2.39 26.51 -24.32
CA SER A 268 1.86 27.80 -23.86
C SER A 268 0.78 27.66 -22.77
N SER A 269 0.07 26.54 -22.73
CA SER A 269 -0.98 26.26 -21.74
C SER A 269 -0.42 25.48 -20.55
N LYS A 270 -0.68 25.98 -19.33
CA LYS A 270 -0.27 25.34 -18.08
C LYS A 270 -1.32 24.31 -17.65
N ILE A 271 -0.92 23.04 -17.61
CA ILE A 271 -1.73 21.90 -17.18
C ILE A 271 -1.71 21.83 -15.65
N PRO A 272 -2.87 21.79 -14.96
CA PRO A 272 -2.90 21.62 -13.51
C PRO A 272 -2.19 20.33 -13.06
N LEU A 273 -1.34 20.42 -12.05
CA LEU A 273 -0.74 19.31 -11.33
C LEU A 273 -1.29 19.26 -9.91
N TYR A 274 -2.28 18.41 -9.68
CA TYR A 274 -2.94 18.28 -8.38
C TYR A 274 -2.13 17.42 -7.41
N TYR A 275 -1.98 17.89 -6.18
CA TYR A 275 -1.28 17.16 -5.11
C TYR A 275 -1.94 17.42 -3.74
N SER A 276 -1.82 16.47 -2.80
CA SER A 276 -2.29 16.67 -1.42
C SER A 276 -1.25 17.38 -0.56
N SER A 277 -1.68 17.93 0.57
CA SER A 277 -0.81 18.53 1.59
C SER A 277 0.14 17.54 2.32
N PHE A 278 0.23 16.28 1.86
CA PHE A 278 1.18 15.31 2.40
C PHE A 278 2.60 15.70 1.99
N ASP A 279 3.52 15.83 2.94
CA ASP A 279 4.92 15.96 2.57
C ASP A 279 5.46 14.66 1.95
N PRO A 280 6.48 14.68 1.08
CA PRO A 280 7.04 15.84 0.38
C PRO A 280 6.29 16.16 -0.94
N ASN A 281 4.98 15.91 -1.07
CA ASN A 281 4.26 16.08 -2.35
C ASN A 281 4.37 17.47 -2.94
N LYS A 282 4.43 18.50 -2.09
CA LYS A 282 4.68 19.87 -2.51
C LYS A 282 6.03 19.99 -3.22
N ASP A 283 7.11 19.57 -2.57
CA ASP A 283 8.46 19.58 -3.16
C ASP A 283 8.49 18.79 -4.48
N VAL A 284 7.78 17.66 -4.53
CA VAL A 284 7.64 16.85 -5.74
C VAL A 284 6.92 17.59 -6.86
N ALA A 285 5.81 18.25 -6.56
CA ALA A 285 5.04 18.99 -7.54
C ALA A 285 5.84 20.18 -8.11
N PHE A 286 6.55 20.93 -7.26
CA PHE A 286 7.37 22.07 -7.70
C PHE A 286 8.59 21.65 -8.52
N GLU A 287 9.23 20.53 -8.20
CA GLU A 287 10.29 20.00 -9.05
C GLU A 287 9.73 19.58 -10.42
N LEU A 288 8.59 18.86 -10.45
CA LEU A 288 7.92 18.47 -11.70
C LEU A 288 7.54 19.68 -12.57
N GLU A 289 7.07 20.77 -11.96
CA GLU A 289 6.83 22.04 -12.67
C GLU A 289 8.10 22.51 -13.40
N LYS A 290 9.25 22.58 -12.71
CA LYS A 290 10.51 23.03 -13.32
C LYS A 290 10.97 22.10 -14.45
N ILE A 291 10.91 20.79 -14.23
CA ILE A 291 11.40 19.79 -15.20
C ILE A 291 10.55 19.75 -16.45
N THR A 292 9.24 19.94 -16.30
CA THR A 292 8.31 20.03 -17.43
C THR A 292 8.34 21.40 -18.10
N ASN A 293 9.36 22.23 -17.80
CA ASN A 293 9.53 23.58 -18.30
C ASN A 293 8.26 24.44 -18.09
N TYR A 294 7.70 24.34 -16.87
CA TYR A 294 6.50 25.02 -16.42
C TYR A 294 5.21 24.64 -17.16
N ALA A 295 5.22 23.53 -17.91
CA ALA A 295 4.01 22.98 -18.51
C ALA A 295 3.03 22.45 -17.46
N LEU A 296 3.53 21.93 -16.33
CA LEU A 296 2.72 21.58 -15.17
C LEU A 296 2.64 22.75 -14.18
N LYS A 297 1.45 23.04 -13.65
CA LYS A 297 1.21 24.05 -12.61
C LYS A 297 0.72 23.39 -11.32
N PRO A 298 1.53 23.39 -10.24
CA PRO A 298 1.15 22.79 -8.96
C PRO A 298 -0.13 23.41 -8.39
N MET A 299 -1.07 22.56 -7.96
CA MET A 299 -2.32 22.94 -7.32
C MET A 299 -2.60 22.01 -6.13
N GLU A 300 -2.50 22.54 -4.92
CA GLU A 300 -2.81 21.77 -3.72
C GLU A 300 -4.32 21.52 -3.63
N VAL A 301 -4.71 20.28 -3.35
CA VAL A 301 -6.10 19.84 -3.17
C VAL A 301 -6.24 18.98 -1.92
N PRO A 302 -7.45 18.92 -1.32
CA PRO A 302 -7.71 17.98 -0.24
C PRO A 302 -7.39 16.52 -0.63
N TYR A 303 -6.81 15.74 0.28
CA TYR A 303 -6.44 14.33 0.02
C TYR A 303 -7.63 13.48 -0.47
N ASN A 304 -8.83 13.70 0.07
CA ASN A 304 -10.03 12.99 -0.35
C ASN A 304 -10.39 13.25 -1.82
N TYR A 305 -10.03 14.41 -2.39
CA TYR A 305 -10.25 14.63 -3.82
C TYR A 305 -9.44 13.65 -4.67
N ILE A 306 -8.22 13.34 -4.26
CA ILE A 306 -7.33 12.39 -4.94
C ILE A 306 -7.85 10.96 -4.79
N VAL A 307 -8.29 10.57 -3.59
CA VAL A 307 -8.80 9.22 -3.31
C VAL A 307 -10.11 8.96 -4.05
N ASP A 308 -11.04 9.92 -3.99
CA ASP A 308 -12.40 9.77 -4.53
C ASP A 308 -12.48 10.13 -6.02
N ARG A 309 -11.33 10.49 -6.64
CA ARG A 309 -11.23 10.95 -8.03
C ARG A 309 -12.23 12.08 -8.33
N HIS A 310 -12.18 13.14 -7.52
CA HIS A 310 -13.06 14.29 -7.66
C HIS A 310 -12.97 14.89 -9.08
N GLU A 311 -14.10 15.35 -9.62
CA GLU A 311 -14.22 15.81 -11.02
C GLU A 311 -13.20 16.86 -11.44
N ILE A 312 -12.80 17.74 -10.50
CA ILE A 312 -11.76 18.76 -10.72
C ILE A 312 -10.45 18.17 -11.26
N LEU A 313 -10.13 16.92 -10.91
CA LEU A 313 -8.91 16.23 -11.31
C LEU A 313 -8.91 15.84 -12.80
N ASN A 314 -10.08 15.79 -13.44
CA ASN A 314 -10.22 15.31 -14.82
C ASN A 314 -9.51 16.22 -15.84
N ASN A 315 -9.25 17.48 -15.51
CA ASN A 315 -8.64 18.47 -16.41
C ASN A 315 -7.11 18.56 -16.30
N GLY A 316 -6.47 17.73 -15.48
CA GLY A 316 -5.04 17.88 -15.19
C GLY A 316 -4.31 16.57 -14.98
N VAL A 317 -3.22 16.65 -14.23
CA VAL A 317 -2.43 15.50 -13.80
C VAL A 317 -2.50 15.42 -12.29
N THR A 318 -2.69 14.21 -11.74
CA THR A 318 -2.73 13.98 -10.31
C THR A 318 -1.48 13.26 -9.84
N LEU A 319 -0.77 13.86 -8.88
CA LEU A 319 0.32 13.23 -8.13
C LEU A 319 -0.27 12.40 -6.98
N SER A 320 0.07 11.12 -6.94
CA SER A 320 -0.40 10.20 -5.90
C SER A 320 0.69 9.25 -5.45
N ILE A 321 0.62 8.83 -4.19
CA ILE A 321 1.50 7.80 -3.63
C ILE A 321 0.69 6.51 -3.54
N ARG A 322 1.25 5.41 -4.03
CA ARG A 322 0.61 4.09 -3.98
C ARG A 322 1.55 3.04 -3.42
N ARG A 323 1.00 2.15 -2.60
CA ARG A 323 1.65 0.90 -2.18
C ARG A 323 1.02 -0.28 -2.91
N PRO A 324 1.74 -1.40 -3.09
CA PRO A 324 1.11 -2.69 -3.37
C PRO A 324 0.05 -3.02 -2.31
N LYS A 325 -1.13 -3.46 -2.72
CA LYS A 325 -2.09 -4.06 -1.78
C LYS A 325 -1.79 -5.53 -1.48
N HIS A 326 -1.16 -6.25 -2.40
CA HIS A 326 -0.89 -7.68 -2.22
C HIS A 326 0.59 -8.02 -2.41
N TYR A 327 0.96 -9.15 -1.82
CA TYR A 327 2.32 -9.65 -1.79
C TYR A 327 2.73 -10.37 -3.07
N GLY A 328 4.04 -10.40 -3.34
CA GLY A 328 4.61 -11.00 -4.55
C GLY A 328 4.33 -10.22 -5.84
N LEU A 329 5.02 -10.59 -6.93
CA LEU A 329 4.87 -9.93 -8.24
C LEU A 329 3.45 -10.07 -8.79
N LEU A 330 2.87 -11.27 -8.67
CA LEU A 330 1.50 -11.56 -9.12
C LEU A 330 0.47 -10.72 -8.33
N GLY A 331 0.67 -10.57 -7.03
CA GLY A 331 -0.18 -9.76 -6.17
C GLY A 331 -0.14 -8.26 -6.45
N LYS A 332 0.81 -7.74 -7.25
CA LYS A 332 0.82 -6.31 -7.59
C LYS A 332 -0.15 -5.92 -8.73
N PHE A 333 -0.62 -6.87 -9.53
CA PHE A 333 -1.50 -6.66 -10.70
C PHE A 333 -3.03 -6.81 -10.52
N PRO A 334 -3.59 -7.42 -9.44
CA PRO A 334 -5.04 -7.64 -9.34
C PRO A 334 -5.83 -6.33 -9.28
N GLU A 335 -5.26 -5.31 -8.65
CA GLU A 335 -5.85 -3.97 -8.62
C GLU A 335 -6.02 -3.40 -10.03
N ILE A 336 -5.03 -3.62 -10.90
CA ILE A 336 -5.07 -3.10 -12.27
C ILE A 336 -6.12 -3.81 -13.11
N PHE A 337 -6.34 -5.11 -12.89
CA PHE A 337 -7.41 -5.84 -13.56
C PHE A 337 -8.78 -5.14 -13.40
N THR A 338 -8.99 -4.50 -12.24
CA THR A 338 -10.22 -3.73 -11.97
C THR A 338 -10.21 -2.30 -12.48
N LEU A 339 -9.03 -1.70 -12.70
CA LEU A 339 -8.88 -0.33 -13.19
C LEU A 339 -8.99 -0.23 -14.73
N LEU A 340 -8.82 -1.35 -15.44
CA LEU A 340 -8.94 -1.39 -16.89
C LEU A 340 -10.42 -1.32 -17.31
N ASN A 341 -10.81 -0.24 -17.98
CA ASN A 341 -12.14 -0.07 -18.57
C ASN A 341 -12.45 -1.17 -19.61
N GLN A 342 -13.71 -1.29 -20.00
CA GLN A 342 -14.11 -2.22 -21.07
C GLN A 342 -13.81 -1.57 -22.43
N SER A 343 -12.61 -1.83 -22.95
CA SER A 343 -12.24 -1.62 -24.35
C SER A 343 -11.57 -2.89 -24.86
N ASP A 344 -11.55 -3.11 -26.18
CA ASP A 344 -10.96 -4.32 -26.76
C ASP A 344 -9.48 -4.46 -26.45
N GLU A 345 -8.71 -3.37 -26.50
CA GLU A 345 -7.31 -3.35 -26.09
C GLU A 345 -7.13 -3.70 -24.60
N ASN A 346 -8.00 -3.17 -23.74
CA ASN A 346 -7.99 -3.49 -22.32
C ASN A 346 -8.43 -4.93 -22.04
N ASN A 347 -9.29 -5.53 -22.87
CA ASN A 347 -9.66 -6.94 -22.77
C ASN A 347 -8.47 -7.83 -23.10
N GLN A 348 -7.70 -7.51 -24.14
CA GLN A 348 -6.45 -8.23 -24.43
C GLN A 348 -5.43 -8.10 -23.29
N LEU A 349 -5.34 -6.93 -22.65
CA LEU A 349 -4.50 -6.74 -21.46
C LEU A 349 -5.00 -7.55 -20.27
N LYS A 350 -6.31 -7.60 -20.05
CA LYS A 350 -6.93 -8.46 -19.02
C LYS A 350 -6.61 -9.92 -19.25
N ASP A 351 -6.65 -10.40 -20.49
CA ASP A 351 -6.32 -11.78 -20.80
C ASP A 351 -4.83 -12.08 -20.60
N ARG A 352 -3.94 -11.14 -20.94
CA ARG A 352 -2.52 -11.26 -20.60
C ARG A 352 -2.27 -11.28 -19.09
N ILE A 353 -2.99 -10.46 -18.31
CA ILE A 353 -2.92 -10.50 -16.84
C ILE A 353 -3.36 -11.88 -16.33
N LYS A 354 -4.47 -12.43 -16.84
CA LYS A 354 -4.94 -13.78 -16.49
C LYS A 354 -3.88 -14.83 -16.82
N LEU A 355 -3.25 -14.77 -17.99
CA LEU A 355 -2.17 -15.69 -18.36
C LEU A 355 -0.98 -15.63 -17.38
N LEU A 356 -0.62 -14.45 -16.89
CA LEU A 356 0.40 -14.35 -15.83
C LEU A 356 -0.06 -14.97 -14.53
N PHE A 357 -1.33 -14.81 -14.15
CA PHE A 357 -1.89 -15.49 -12.99
C PHE A 357 -1.85 -17.02 -13.11
N LEU A 358 -1.69 -17.59 -14.31
CA LEU A 358 -1.53 -19.03 -14.55
C LEU A 358 -0.07 -19.50 -14.50
N SER A 359 0.86 -18.64 -14.87
CA SER A 359 2.23 -19.04 -15.20
C SER A 359 3.15 -19.08 -13.98
N LYS A 360 3.81 -20.23 -13.75
CA LYS A 360 4.85 -20.43 -12.74
C LYS A 360 6.18 -19.74 -13.09
N ASP A 361 6.44 -19.59 -14.39
CA ASP A 361 7.76 -19.21 -14.94
C ASP A 361 7.76 -17.81 -15.57
N SER A 362 6.79 -16.97 -15.19
CA SER A 362 6.74 -15.58 -15.70
C SER A 362 8.01 -14.85 -15.30
N SER A 363 8.79 -14.43 -16.29
CA SER A 363 10.03 -13.71 -16.03
C SER A 363 9.73 -12.30 -15.56
N LEU A 364 10.65 -11.69 -14.79
CA LEU A 364 10.55 -10.27 -14.42
C LEU A 364 10.37 -9.36 -15.65
N LYS A 365 10.95 -9.74 -16.79
CA LYS A 365 10.81 -9.05 -18.08
C LYS A 365 9.35 -9.03 -18.55
N ASP A 366 8.62 -10.13 -18.40
CA ASP A 366 7.21 -10.20 -18.80
C ASP A 366 6.34 -9.28 -17.94
N PHE A 367 6.63 -9.21 -16.63
CA PHE A 367 5.96 -8.29 -15.72
C PHE A 367 6.24 -6.82 -16.04
N LEU A 368 7.47 -6.47 -16.45
CA LEU A 368 7.81 -5.10 -16.86
C LEU A 368 7.10 -4.69 -18.15
N ILE A 369 7.07 -5.58 -19.16
CA ILE A 369 6.38 -5.33 -20.42
C ILE A 369 4.89 -5.08 -20.14
N LEU A 370 4.31 -5.89 -19.25
CA LEU A 370 2.91 -5.74 -18.87
C LEU A 370 2.68 -4.44 -18.10
N GLU A 371 3.54 -4.08 -17.13
CA GLU A 371 3.46 -2.82 -16.40
C GLU A 371 3.47 -1.61 -17.36
N LYS A 372 4.35 -1.61 -18.37
CA LYS A 372 4.41 -0.52 -19.35
C LYS A 372 3.09 -0.37 -20.12
N LYS A 373 2.50 -1.49 -20.56
CA LYS A 373 1.22 -1.46 -21.28
C LYS A 373 0.06 -1.00 -20.40
N ILE A 374 0.03 -1.46 -19.16
CA ILE A 374 -0.95 -1.03 -18.15
C ILE A 374 -0.82 0.46 -17.89
N ASN A 375 0.40 0.95 -17.70
CA ASN A 375 0.67 2.35 -17.41
C ASN A 375 0.19 3.23 -18.57
N SER A 376 0.43 2.80 -19.82
CA SER A 376 -0.12 3.46 -21.01
C SER A 376 -1.65 3.46 -21.01
N ALA A 377 -2.29 2.31 -20.80
CA ALA A 377 -3.75 2.17 -20.83
C ALA A 377 -4.46 2.97 -19.72
N CYS A 378 -3.87 3.02 -18.53
CA CYS A 378 -4.37 3.79 -17.39
C CYS A 378 -3.90 5.25 -17.40
N ARG A 379 -3.15 5.69 -18.43
CA ARG A 379 -2.54 7.02 -18.54
C ARG A 379 -1.83 7.44 -17.24
N GLN A 380 -0.97 6.55 -16.75
CA GLN A 380 -0.20 6.74 -15.52
C GLN A 380 1.29 6.47 -15.74
N VAL A 381 2.15 7.05 -14.92
CA VAL A 381 3.59 6.79 -14.94
C VAL A 381 4.16 6.80 -13.52
N VAL A 382 5.11 5.89 -13.25
CA VAL A 382 5.89 5.89 -12.01
C VAL A 382 7.06 6.86 -12.16
N ILE A 383 7.22 7.77 -11.20
CA ILE A 383 8.26 8.81 -11.25
C ILE A 383 9.27 8.72 -10.09
N GLY A 384 9.01 7.85 -9.13
CA GLY A 384 9.91 7.65 -8.00
C GLY A 384 9.30 6.81 -6.90
N ARG A 385 10.09 6.56 -5.87
CA ARG A 385 9.74 5.82 -4.66
C ARG A 385 10.05 6.67 -3.44
N ILE A 386 9.16 6.69 -2.46
CA ILE A 386 9.42 7.37 -1.19
C ILE A 386 10.58 6.67 -0.51
N LYS A 387 11.61 7.43 -0.14
CA LYS A 387 12.64 6.95 0.78
C LYS A 387 12.07 6.95 2.19
N PRO A 388 12.28 5.88 2.96
CA PRO A 388 11.94 5.86 4.36
C PRO A 388 12.81 6.91 5.07
N ARG A 389 12.23 7.70 5.96
CA ARG A 389 13.01 8.68 6.73
C ARG A 389 12.74 8.55 8.22
N PHE A 390 12.73 7.31 8.72
CA PHE A 390 12.39 6.97 10.11
C PHE A 390 13.41 7.51 11.08
N ARG A 391 12.93 8.06 12.19
CA ARG A 391 13.78 8.48 13.30
C ARG A 391 13.51 7.53 14.44
N SER A 392 14.38 6.53 14.56
CA SER A 392 14.33 5.54 15.63
C SER A 392 15.73 4.98 15.85
N GLN A 393 16.07 4.71 17.11
CA GLN A 393 17.24 3.90 17.45
C GLN A 393 16.99 2.40 17.23
N LEU A 394 15.73 2.02 16.99
CA LEU A 394 15.29 0.64 16.75
C LEU A 394 15.25 0.33 15.26
N TYR A 395 15.37 -0.94 14.92
CA TYR A 395 15.12 -1.41 13.56
C TYR A 395 13.61 -1.58 13.33
N ILE A 396 13.10 -0.99 12.25
CA ILE A 396 11.67 -1.01 11.89
C ILE A 396 11.53 -1.62 10.49
N PRO A 397 11.20 -2.92 10.38
CA PRO A 397 11.04 -3.55 9.08
C PRO A 397 9.74 -3.13 8.39
N PHE A 398 9.79 -3.07 7.06
CA PHE A 398 8.62 -2.98 6.19
C PHE A 398 8.36 -4.31 5.50
N THR A 399 7.10 -4.69 5.40
CA THR A 399 6.70 -5.80 4.52
C THR A 399 6.82 -5.41 3.04
N SER A 400 6.69 -6.37 2.13
CA SER A 400 6.73 -6.12 0.69
C SER A 400 5.50 -5.36 0.13
N CYS A 401 4.51 -5.08 0.99
CA CYS A 401 3.41 -4.12 0.77
C CYS A 401 3.64 -2.75 1.44
N GLY A 402 4.80 -2.57 2.07
CA GLY A 402 5.16 -1.36 2.78
C GLY A 402 4.44 -1.20 4.09
N ILE A 403 4.02 -2.27 4.77
CA ILE A 403 3.33 -2.18 6.07
C ILE A 403 4.34 -2.36 7.20
N VAL A 404 4.21 -1.55 8.26
CA VAL A 404 4.98 -1.73 9.50
C VAL A 404 4.19 -2.62 10.46
N SER A 405 4.86 -3.64 10.97
CA SER A 405 4.34 -4.58 11.97
C SER A 405 5.09 -4.38 13.28
N LEU A 406 4.37 -3.96 14.34
CA LEU A 406 4.98 -3.64 15.64
C LEU A 406 5.62 -4.86 16.31
N LYS A 407 5.18 -6.09 16.00
CA LYS A 407 5.77 -7.31 16.54
C LYS A 407 7.20 -7.57 16.02
N ASP A 408 7.58 -6.91 14.94
CA ASP A 408 8.83 -7.14 14.23
C ASP A 408 9.89 -6.05 14.53
N ILE A 409 9.56 -5.06 15.38
CA ILE A 409 10.50 -4.04 15.85
C ILE A 409 11.45 -4.67 16.87
N THR A 410 12.76 -4.43 16.70
CA THR A 410 13.83 -5.02 17.53
C THR A 410 14.77 -4.01 18.13
#